data_AF-A0A7Y7CGT6-F1
#
_entry.id   AF-A0A7Y7CGT6-F1
#
_cell.length_a   1.000
_cell.length_b   1.000
_cell.length_c   1.000
_cell.angle_alpha   90.00
_cell.angle_beta   90.00
_cell.angle_gamma   90.00
#
_symmetry.space_group_name_H-M   'P 1'
#
loop_
_entity.id
_entity.type
_entity.pdbx_description
1 polymer ?
#
loop_
_entity_poly.entity_id
_entity_poly.type
_entity_poly.pdbx_seq_one_letter_code
_entity_poly.pdbx_strand_id
1 'polypeptide(L)'
;MKLLSFSRKWLNIWKNIARLFGVNTHQMIQEDFLHFVWQHQYFNTANLKTSDDRLVEVVKPGFHNHLAGPDFKEAKIKIDGILWAGSVEIHMKSSDWKAHNHDGDANYDNVVLHVVFDHNKEILNPEGQPIPTIELSGLIKPGLLSRYQSIIDSQTDIPCSDLFFKVRSVTRLAMLETALVRRLERKGLIFRSILKANNNDWEQSTYEWLARGFGFKTNAENMLELARTVPLKILQKHSEIRQWEALLFGASGLLNTSDNDEYANELRREYVFLERKYEIKSNLSYNQWHFSGVRPTNFPTLRIAQFATLVHANSNLFSLFTHFSSIKELQKLLQINQPEYWKGHLNFNTKSKNTMNGLSKSAVQNIMINTMAPLLVAYSEFKEDNDMLDLAMNVLMSLPVENNHIIRKWQDMGWNVNSSFDTQGLIELHNEFCLPKKCMQCKIGVELVKA
;
A
#
# COMPACT_ATOMS: atom_id res chain seq x y z
N MET A 1 51.02 -0.59 35.32
CA MET A 1 49.82 -1.39 35.69
C MET A 1 48.83 -0.62 36.60
N LYS A 2 48.73 0.72 36.52
CA LYS A 2 47.78 1.54 37.31
C LYS A 2 46.92 2.52 36.47
N LEU A 3 47.01 2.48 35.14
CA LEU A 3 46.25 3.38 34.24
C LEU A 3 44.98 2.76 33.64
N LEU A 4 44.87 1.42 33.63
CA LEU A 4 43.71 0.69 33.08
C LEU A 4 42.51 0.58 34.06
N SER A 5 42.71 0.84 35.36
CA SER A 5 41.61 0.80 36.34
C SER A 5 40.82 2.11 36.44
N PHE A 6 41.33 3.21 35.87
CA PHE A 6 40.68 4.51 35.92
C PHE A 6 39.55 4.64 34.90
N SER A 7 39.68 4.06 33.69
CA SER A 7 38.65 4.17 32.63
C SER A 7 37.37 3.38 32.93
N ARG A 8 37.48 2.19 33.52
CA ARG A 8 36.31 1.38 33.94
C ARG A 8 35.51 2.04 35.07
N LYS A 9 36.18 2.78 35.96
CA LYS A 9 35.53 3.48 37.07
C LYS A 9 34.67 4.65 36.56
N TRP A 10 35.16 5.40 35.57
CA TRP A 10 34.40 6.48 34.92
C TRP A 10 33.24 5.96 34.06
N LEU A 11 33.40 4.85 33.33
CA LEU A 11 32.33 4.23 32.57
C LEU A 11 31.17 3.76 33.46
N ASN A 12 31.48 3.20 34.63
CA ASN A 12 30.48 2.78 35.62
C ASN A 12 29.83 3.97 36.34
N ILE A 13 30.56 5.06 36.57
CA ILE A 13 29.99 6.30 37.10
C ILE A 13 29.00 6.90 36.09
N TRP A 14 29.32 6.90 34.79
CA TRP A 14 28.40 7.38 33.75
C TRP A 14 27.13 6.50 33.64
N LYS A 15 27.28 5.17 33.69
CA LYS A 15 26.15 4.22 33.73
C LYS A 15 25.27 4.41 34.98
N ASN A 16 25.85 4.73 36.13
CA ASN A 16 25.10 4.98 37.37
C ASN A 16 24.44 6.36 37.39
N ILE A 17 25.06 7.39 36.81
CA ILE A 17 24.46 8.72 36.66
C ILE A 17 23.24 8.66 35.72
N ALA A 18 23.33 7.94 34.59
CA ALA A 18 22.19 7.70 33.70
C ALA A 18 21.02 6.99 34.41
N ARG A 19 21.32 6.10 35.37
CA ARG A 19 20.33 5.38 36.18
C ARG A 19 19.67 6.26 37.25
N LEU A 20 20.39 7.24 37.80
CA LEU A 20 19.90 8.19 38.81
C LEU A 20 19.01 9.29 38.23
N PHE A 21 19.12 9.60 36.94
CA PHE A 21 18.30 10.60 36.24
C PHE A 21 17.01 10.05 35.60
N GLY A 22 16.65 8.78 35.83
CA GLY A 22 15.37 8.24 35.37
C GLY A 22 15.18 8.22 33.84
N VAL A 23 16.26 8.33 33.06
CA VAL A 23 16.24 8.17 31.61
C VAL A 23 16.28 6.67 31.32
N ASN A 24 15.13 6.03 31.45
CA ASN A 24 14.93 4.67 31.01
C ASN A 24 14.77 4.67 29.47
N THR A 25 15.80 5.08 28.74
CA THR A 25 15.83 4.97 27.27
C THR A 25 16.20 3.55 26.93
N HIS A 26 15.22 2.65 26.84
CA HIS A 26 15.33 1.57 25.89
C HIS A 26 15.38 2.22 24.50
N GLN A 27 16.57 2.52 24.01
CA GLN A 27 16.77 2.98 22.65
C GLN A 27 16.35 1.85 21.72
N MET A 28 15.11 1.88 21.23
CA MET A 28 14.67 0.96 20.19
C MET A 28 15.29 1.39 18.87
N ILE A 29 16.43 0.77 18.55
CA ILE A 29 17.06 0.87 17.25
C ILE A 29 16.51 -0.28 16.41
N GLN A 30 16.07 0.03 15.20
CA GLN A 30 15.56 -0.94 14.24
C GLN A 30 16.62 -1.18 13.16
N GLU A 31 16.62 -2.36 12.53
CA GLU A 31 17.58 -2.72 11.48
C GLU A 31 17.50 -1.75 10.28
N ASP A 32 16.31 -1.29 9.91
CA ASP A 32 16.10 -0.24 8.90
C ASP A 32 16.98 1.02 9.12
N PHE A 33 17.26 1.38 10.38
CA PHE A 33 18.17 2.48 10.70
C PHE A 33 19.63 2.12 10.44
N LEU A 34 20.05 0.88 10.73
CA LEU A 34 21.39 0.40 10.41
C LEU A 34 21.59 0.27 8.90
N HIS A 35 20.58 -0.20 8.16
CA HIS A 35 20.59 -0.19 6.69
C HIS A 35 20.80 1.22 6.16
N PHE A 36 20.08 2.21 6.70
CA PHE A 36 20.25 3.62 6.36
C PHE A 36 21.66 4.15 6.67
N VAL A 37 22.18 3.84 7.87
CA VAL A 37 23.53 4.24 8.31
C VAL A 37 24.59 3.63 7.39
N TRP A 38 24.44 2.36 7.04
CA TRP A 38 25.33 1.64 6.14
C TRP A 38 25.27 2.20 4.72
N GLN A 39 24.08 2.24 4.11
CA GLN A 39 23.90 2.66 2.71
C GLN A 39 24.49 4.05 2.43
N HIS A 40 24.39 4.96 3.39
CA HIS A 40 24.87 6.33 3.27
C HIS A 40 26.17 6.62 4.01
N GLN A 41 26.79 5.60 4.62
CA GLN A 41 28.06 5.73 5.35
C GLN A 41 28.02 6.82 6.44
N TYR A 42 26.93 6.87 7.22
CA TYR A 42 26.76 7.82 8.34
C TYR A 42 27.41 7.35 9.65
N PHE A 43 28.61 6.80 9.55
CA PHE A 43 29.45 6.39 10.66
C PHE A 43 30.90 6.81 10.37
N ASN A 44 31.76 6.72 11.37
CA ASN A 44 33.18 6.98 11.20
C ASN A 44 33.82 5.85 10.39
N THR A 45 34.20 6.16 9.16
CA THR A 45 34.90 5.23 8.27
C THR A 45 36.43 5.29 8.44
N ALA A 46 36.96 6.28 9.17
CA ALA A 46 38.39 6.40 9.39
C ALA A 46 38.87 5.33 10.38
N ASN A 47 39.85 4.53 9.95
CA ASN A 47 40.36 3.37 10.71
C ASN A 47 39.24 2.39 11.12
N LEU A 48 38.23 2.22 10.26
CA LEU A 48 37.20 1.20 10.47
C LEU A 48 37.87 -0.17 10.56
N LYS A 49 37.45 -0.95 11.54
CA LYS A 49 38.03 -2.27 11.83
C LYS A 49 36.95 -3.30 12.09
N THR A 50 37.26 -4.55 11.77
CA THR A 50 36.47 -5.70 12.21
C THR A 50 36.63 -5.94 13.71
N SER A 51 35.78 -6.82 14.26
CA SER A 51 35.85 -7.27 15.66
C SER A 51 37.15 -8.00 16.01
N ASP A 52 37.87 -8.51 15.00
CA ASP A 52 39.21 -9.09 15.10
C ASP A 52 40.34 -8.12 14.64
N ASP A 53 40.10 -6.81 14.71
CA ASP A 53 41.09 -5.73 14.53
C ASP A 53 41.67 -5.53 13.11
N ARG A 54 41.10 -6.18 12.09
CA ARG A 54 41.50 -6.03 10.67
C ARG A 54 40.97 -4.74 10.07
N LEU A 55 41.77 -4.06 9.25
CA LEU A 55 41.37 -2.79 8.64
C LEU A 55 40.33 -3.00 7.55
N VAL A 56 39.26 -2.20 7.57
CA VAL A 56 38.14 -2.25 6.62
C VAL A 56 38.03 -0.93 5.86
N GLU A 57 37.93 -1.02 4.54
CA GLU A 57 37.63 0.10 3.64
C GLU A 57 36.39 -0.27 2.81
N VAL A 58 35.32 0.53 2.92
CA VAL A 58 34.08 0.34 2.15
C VAL A 58 34.23 1.00 0.79
N VAL A 59 34.52 0.22 -0.25
CA VAL A 59 34.66 0.72 -1.63
C VAL A 59 33.27 0.91 -2.27
N LYS A 60 32.35 -0.02 -2.04
CA LYS A 60 30.94 0.06 -2.45
C LYS A 60 30.07 -0.61 -1.37
N PRO A 61 29.11 0.09 -0.74
CA PRO A 61 28.25 -0.50 0.30
C PRO A 61 27.30 -1.60 -0.24
N GLY A 62 27.09 -1.63 -1.56
CA GLY A 62 26.15 -2.54 -2.23
C GLY A 62 24.81 -1.89 -2.53
N PHE A 63 23.89 -2.67 -3.11
CA PHE A 63 22.51 -2.30 -3.39
C PHE A 63 21.61 -2.96 -2.35
N HIS A 64 20.77 -2.15 -1.67
CA HIS A 64 19.82 -2.65 -0.68
C HIS A 64 18.84 -3.62 -1.36
N ASN A 65 18.79 -4.85 -0.87
CA ASN A 65 17.94 -5.92 -1.31
C ASN A 65 16.65 -5.92 -0.47
N HIS A 66 15.50 -5.75 -1.12
CA HIS A 66 14.18 -5.81 -0.47
C HIS A 66 13.46 -7.15 -0.71
N LEU A 67 14.19 -8.13 -1.24
CA LEU A 67 13.73 -9.50 -1.51
C LEU A 67 14.50 -10.47 -0.61
N ALA A 68 14.22 -11.77 -0.76
CA ALA A 68 14.94 -12.81 -0.03
C ALA A 68 16.48 -12.75 -0.23
N GLY A 69 17.19 -13.19 0.80
CA GLY A 69 18.65 -13.18 0.89
C GLY A 69 19.20 -11.93 1.60
N PRO A 70 20.53 -11.74 1.57
CA PRO A 70 21.19 -10.74 2.41
C PRO A 70 20.81 -9.30 2.09
N ASP A 71 20.96 -8.42 3.09
CA ASP A 71 20.46 -7.04 3.07
C ASP A 71 21.03 -6.18 1.94
N PHE A 72 22.31 -6.34 1.60
CA PHE A 72 22.94 -5.63 0.49
C PHE A 72 23.66 -6.59 -0.43
N LYS A 73 23.39 -6.47 -1.74
CA LYS A 73 24.04 -7.26 -2.80
C LYS A 73 25.10 -6.42 -3.53
N GLU A 74 26.08 -7.09 -4.11
CA GLU A 74 27.16 -6.48 -4.91
C GLU A 74 27.96 -5.38 -4.20
N ALA A 75 28.23 -5.59 -2.91
CA ALA A 75 29.16 -4.78 -2.15
C ALA A 75 30.62 -5.07 -2.57
N LYS A 76 31.49 -4.08 -2.37
CA LYS A 76 32.93 -4.20 -2.55
C LYS A 76 33.60 -3.69 -1.28
N ILE A 77 34.21 -4.58 -0.52
CA ILE A 77 34.78 -4.31 0.80
C ILE A 77 36.25 -4.72 0.77
N LYS A 78 37.15 -3.84 1.20
CA LYS A 78 38.57 -4.16 1.28
C LYS A 78 38.95 -4.41 2.73
N ILE A 79 39.47 -5.60 3.02
CA ILE A 79 39.82 -6.07 4.37
C ILE A 79 41.32 -6.41 4.36
N ASP A 80 42.11 -5.73 5.19
CA ASP A 80 43.58 -5.82 5.24
C ASP A 80 44.26 -5.76 3.85
N GLY A 81 43.75 -4.88 2.98
CA GLY A 81 44.29 -4.67 1.64
C GLY A 81 43.70 -5.59 0.56
N ILE A 82 42.98 -6.65 0.92
CA ILE A 82 42.36 -7.59 -0.04
C ILE A 82 40.94 -7.12 -0.35
N LEU A 83 40.62 -6.99 -1.64
CA LEU A 83 39.28 -6.60 -2.10
C LEU A 83 38.36 -7.81 -2.21
N TRP A 84 37.27 -7.79 -1.46
CA TRP A 84 36.18 -8.76 -1.48
C TRP A 84 34.98 -8.20 -2.23
N ALA A 85 34.33 -9.03 -3.04
CA ALA A 85 33.09 -8.70 -3.73
C ALA A 85 32.02 -9.72 -3.34
N GLY A 86 30.90 -9.25 -2.80
CA GLY A 86 29.84 -10.12 -2.30
C GLY A 86 28.70 -9.35 -1.66
N SER A 87 28.07 -9.96 -0.67
CA SER A 87 26.93 -9.40 0.04
C SER A 87 27.32 -8.85 1.42
N VAL A 88 26.51 -7.95 1.95
CA VAL A 88 26.62 -7.47 3.33
C VAL A 88 25.31 -7.78 4.02
N GLU A 89 25.41 -8.35 5.22
CA GLU A 89 24.27 -8.64 6.07
C GLU A 89 24.31 -7.74 7.30
N ILE A 90 23.16 -7.23 7.74
CA ILE A 90 23.07 -6.26 8.83
C ILE A 90 22.11 -6.76 9.90
N HIS A 91 22.54 -6.71 11.16
CA HIS A 91 21.70 -7.11 12.29
C HIS A 91 21.82 -6.16 13.48
N MET A 92 20.84 -6.18 14.37
CA MET A 92 20.99 -5.52 15.67
C MET A 92 22.08 -6.16 16.51
N LYS A 93 22.11 -7.50 16.58
CA LYS A 93 23.15 -8.25 17.27
C LYS A 93 23.76 -9.29 16.34
N SER A 94 25.05 -9.57 16.51
CA SER A 94 25.68 -10.66 15.75
C SER A 94 25.00 -12.02 15.97
N SER A 95 24.46 -12.28 17.16
CA SER A 95 23.70 -13.50 17.45
C SER A 95 22.45 -13.69 16.58
N ASP A 96 21.91 -12.61 16.01
CA ASP A 96 20.65 -12.65 15.26
C ASP A 96 20.81 -13.41 13.93
N TRP A 97 22.05 -13.53 13.43
CA TRP A 97 22.40 -14.43 12.33
C TRP A 97 21.84 -15.85 12.52
N LYS A 98 22.05 -16.42 13.71
CA LYS A 98 21.52 -17.76 14.05
C LYS A 98 20.02 -17.71 14.32
N ALA A 99 19.54 -16.63 14.94
CA ALA A 99 18.12 -16.48 15.26
C ALA A 99 17.24 -16.41 14.01
N HIS A 100 17.76 -15.86 12.92
CA HIS A 100 17.11 -15.80 11.61
C HIS A 100 17.31 -17.07 10.77
N ASN A 101 18.03 -18.07 11.28
CA ASN A 101 18.37 -19.33 10.60
C ASN A 101 19.14 -19.11 9.28
N HIS A 102 20.01 -18.10 9.23
CA HIS A 102 20.92 -17.91 8.09
C HIS A 102 22.01 -19.00 8.06
N ASP A 103 22.25 -19.67 9.18
CA ASP A 103 23.09 -20.87 9.27
C ASP A 103 22.55 -21.97 8.33
N GLY A 104 23.29 -22.25 7.24
CA GLY A 104 22.93 -23.30 6.28
C GLY A 104 21.98 -22.86 5.16
N ASP A 105 21.63 -21.57 5.08
CA ASP A 105 20.96 -21.01 3.90
C ASP A 105 22.01 -20.52 2.89
N ALA A 106 22.08 -21.21 1.75
CA ALA A 106 23.03 -20.94 0.67
C ALA A 106 22.93 -19.51 0.09
N ASN A 107 21.84 -18.78 0.34
CA ASN A 107 21.72 -17.37 -0.05
C ASN A 107 22.71 -16.46 0.70
N TYR A 108 23.22 -16.90 1.86
CA TYR A 108 24.10 -16.12 2.72
C TYR A 108 25.59 -16.52 2.62
N ASP A 109 25.91 -17.56 1.85
CA ASP A 109 27.29 -18.05 1.67
C ASP A 109 28.22 -16.97 1.08
N ASN A 110 27.67 -16.03 0.31
CA ASN A 110 28.42 -14.92 -0.30
C ASN A 110 28.46 -13.65 0.57
N VAL A 111 28.12 -13.73 1.86
CA VAL A 111 28.25 -12.59 2.79
C VAL A 111 29.73 -12.37 3.10
N VAL A 112 30.28 -11.25 2.64
CA VAL A 112 31.69 -10.88 2.82
C VAL A 112 31.91 -9.98 4.04
N LEU A 113 30.84 -9.44 4.60
CA LEU A 113 30.87 -8.57 5.78
C LEU A 113 29.54 -8.67 6.54
N HIS A 114 29.63 -8.88 7.85
CA HIS A 114 28.51 -8.76 8.77
C HIS A 114 28.60 -7.42 9.50
N VAL A 115 27.56 -6.61 9.41
CA VAL A 115 27.49 -5.29 10.06
C VAL A 115 26.50 -5.39 11.21
N VAL A 116 26.94 -5.08 12.43
CA VAL A 116 26.06 -5.19 13.60
C VAL A 116 26.03 -3.92 14.42
N PHE A 117 24.93 -3.67 15.13
CA PHE A 117 24.96 -2.64 16.17
C PHE A 117 25.76 -3.10 17.39
N ASP A 118 25.55 -4.34 17.84
CA ASP A 118 26.22 -4.95 19.01
C ASP A 118 26.85 -6.30 18.63
N HIS A 119 28.18 -6.41 18.77
CA HIS A 119 28.90 -7.66 18.52
C HIS A 119 28.97 -8.50 19.81
N ASN A 120 28.02 -9.43 19.95
CA ASN A 120 27.86 -10.28 21.13
C ASN A 120 28.26 -11.74 20.93
N LYS A 121 28.57 -12.17 19.69
CA LYS A 121 28.89 -13.56 19.35
C LYS A 121 29.65 -13.65 18.03
N GLU A 122 30.63 -14.54 17.97
CA GLU A 122 31.31 -14.89 16.71
C GLU A 122 30.42 -15.74 15.81
N ILE A 123 30.37 -15.38 14.52
CA ILE A 123 29.60 -16.05 13.48
C ILE A 123 30.57 -16.65 12.46
N LEU A 124 30.30 -17.90 12.08
CA LEU A 124 31.13 -18.68 11.17
C LEU A 124 30.36 -18.93 9.87
N ASN A 125 31.07 -18.94 8.74
CA ASN A 125 30.53 -19.39 7.46
C ASN A 125 30.44 -20.94 7.40
N PRO A 126 29.87 -21.53 6.33
CA PRO A 126 29.78 -22.99 6.18
C PRO A 126 31.13 -23.72 6.24
N GLU A 127 32.23 -23.06 5.86
CA GLU A 127 33.60 -23.57 5.95
C GLU A 127 34.21 -23.48 7.36
N GLY A 128 33.46 -22.96 8.34
CA GLY A 128 33.90 -22.80 9.73
C GLY A 128 34.83 -21.61 9.97
N GLN A 129 34.96 -20.70 9.00
CA GLN A 129 35.76 -19.48 9.11
C GLN A 129 34.92 -18.32 9.67
N PRO A 130 35.48 -17.45 10.55
CA PRO A 130 34.77 -16.28 11.03
C PRO A 130 34.40 -15.31 9.91
N ILE A 131 33.12 -14.94 9.85
CA ILE A 131 32.64 -13.90 8.93
C ILE A 131 33.18 -12.56 9.46
N PRO A 132 33.92 -11.78 8.63
CA PRO A 132 34.39 -10.46 9.03
C PRO A 132 33.22 -9.61 9.54
N THR A 133 33.29 -9.14 10.79
CA THR A 133 32.18 -8.43 11.44
C THR A 133 32.62 -7.04 11.86
N ILE A 134 31.83 -6.00 11.57
CA ILE A 134 32.04 -4.65 12.12
C ILE A 134 30.93 -4.30 13.11
N GLU A 135 31.28 -3.62 14.20
CA GLU A 135 30.33 -3.09 15.18
C GLU A 135 30.15 -1.59 14.95
N LEU A 136 28.91 -1.15 14.71
CA LEU A 136 28.57 0.25 14.47
C LEU A 136 28.35 1.05 15.75
N SER A 137 28.11 0.40 16.89
CA SER A 137 27.97 1.08 18.17
C SER A 137 29.20 1.95 18.46
N GLY A 138 28.96 3.22 18.79
CA GLY A 138 30.02 4.22 19.00
C GLY A 138 30.66 4.79 17.73
N LEU A 139 30.39 4.23 16.54
CA LEU A 139 30.89 4.75 15.27
C LEU A 139 29.88 5.66 14.54
N ILE A 140 28.59 5.54 14.83
CA ILE A 140 27.54 6.34 14.20
C ILE A 140 27.79 7.84 14.45
N LYS A 141 27.62 8.65 13.40
CA LYS A 141 27.88 10.09 13.48
C LYS A 141 27.04 10.75 14.59
N PRO A 142 27.63 11.66 15.40
CA PRO A 142 26.94 12.30 16.52
C PRO A 142 25.59 12.93 16.11
N GLY A 143 24.59 12.79 16.97
CA GLY A 143 23.27 13.40 16.78
C GLY A 143 22.33 12.68 15.80
N LEU A 144 22.85 11.78 14.96
CA LEU A 144 22.04 11.04 13.97
C LEU A 144 21.00 10.15 14.65
N LEU A 145 21.46 9.32 15.60
CA LEU A 145 20.61 8.41 16.35
C LEU A 145 19.56 9.15 17.18
N SER A 146 19.91 10.27 17.81
CA SER A 146 18.98 11.07 18.60
C SER A 146 17.91 11.74 17.73
N ARG A 147 18.26 12.21 16.52
CA ARG A 147 17.28 12.76 15.57
C ARG A 147 16.32 11.67 15.09
N TYR A 148 16.85 10.50 14.74
CA TYR A 148 16.03 9.35 14.37
C TYR A 148 15.04 8.99 15.49
N GLN A 149 15.53 8.82 16.72
CA GLN A 149 14.71 8.55 17.90
C GLN A 149 13.64 9.61 18.13
N SER A 150 14.00 10.89 18.05
CA SER A 150 13.02 11.98 18.24
C SER A 150 11.84 11.93 17.26
N ILE A 151 12.04 11.36 16.07
CA ILE A 151 10.98 11.17 15.08
C ILE A 151 10.18 9.91 15.42
N ILE A 152 10.83 8.76 15.59
CA ILE A 152 10.12 7.49 15.78
C ILE A 152 9.44 7.36 17.14
N ASP A 153 9.90 8.06 18.17
CA ASP A 153 9.31 8.04 19.52
C ASP A 153 8.07 8.94 19.62
N SER A 154 7.79 9.74 18.57
CA SER A 154 6.57 10.52 18.46
C SER A 154 5.33 9.62 18.61
N GLN A 155 4.36 10.14 19.37
CA GLN A 155 3.06 9.49 19.61
C GLN A 155 1.98 9.95 18.62
N THR A 156 2.37 10.72 17.60
CA THR A 156 1.47 11.19 16.56
C THR A 156 1.41 10.20 15.39
N ASP A 157 0.29 10.22 14.64
CA ASP A 157 0.12 9.38 13.45
C ASP A 157 1.08 9.72 12.31
N ILE A 158 1.61 10.96 12.30
CA ILE A 158 2.63 11.42 11.36
C ILE A 158 3.87 11.77 12.20
N PRO A 159 4.83 10.83 12.35
CA PRO A 159 5.93 10.97 13.31
C PRO A 159 6.78 12.24 13.14
N CYS A 160 6.90 12.71 11.90
CA CYS A 160 7.66 13.91 11.54
C CYS A 160 6.84 15.22 11.61
N SER A 161 5.60 15.20 12.10
CA SER A 161 4.67 16.34 12.08
C SER A 161 5.28 17.63 12.64
N ASP A 162 5.88 17.57 13.84
CA ASP A 162 6.51 18.72 14.51
C ASP A 162 7.75 19.26 13.78
N LEU A 163 8.36 18.47 12.90
CA LEU A 163 9.55 18.84 12.15
C LEU A 163 9.25 19.11 10.67
N PHE A 164 8.00 18.92 10.25
CA PHE A 164 7.62 18.91 8.85
C PHE A 164 7.92 20.23 8.14
N PHE A 165 7.79 21.35 8.84
CA PHE A 165 8.11 22.68 8.31
C PHE A 165 9.58 22.84 7.88
N LYS A 166 10.50 22.03 8.41
CA LYS A 166 11.93 22.04 8.07
C LYS A 166 12.25 21.33 6.76
N VAL A 167 11.31 20.53 6.24
CA VAL A 167 11.53 19.68 5.06
C VAL A 167 11.37 20.51 3.80
N ARG A 168 12.31 20.39 2.85
CA ARG A 168 12.24 21.09 1.57
C ARG A 168 11.06 20.64 0.72
N SER A 169 10.46 21.56 -0.03
CA SER A 169 9.32 21.28 -0.92
C SER A 169 9.63 20.19 -1.95
N VAL A 170 10.83 20.20 -2.54
CA VAL A 170 11.26 19.18 -3.51
C VAL A 170 11.25 17.78 -2.90
N THR A 171 11.70 17.64 -1.65
CA THR A 171 11.70 16.35 -0.94
C THR A 171 10.29 15.87 -0.61
N ARG A 172 9.40 16.80 -0.23
CA ARG A 172 7.97 16.53 -0.02
C ARG A 172 7.34 15.98 -1.31
N LEU A 173 7.51 16.68 -2.43
CA LEU A 173 6.99 16.26 -3.75
C LEU A 173 7.56 14.91 -4.19
N ALA A 174 8.88 14.72 -4.09
CA ALA A 174 9.51 13.47 -4.48
C ALA A 174 9.07 12.28 -3.63
N MET A 175 8.69 12.50 -2.35
CA MET A 175 8.12 11.47 -1.49
C MET A 175 6.66 11.19 -1.85
N LEU A 176 5.89 12.24 -2.14
CA LEU A 176 4.50 12.13 -2.56
C LEU A 176 4.36 11.26 -3.81
N GLU A 177 5.18 11.52 -4.84
CA GLU A 177 5.24 10.72 -6.06
C GLU A 177 5.59 9.26 -5.76
N THR A 178 6.61 9.04 -4.93
CA THR A 178 7.04 7.68 -4.53
C THR A 178 5.89 6.92 -3.84
N ALA A 179 5.17 7.60 -2.94
CA ALA A 179 4.04 7.01 -2.24
C ALA A 179 2.86 6.74 -3.19
N LEU A 180 2.58 7.65 -4.13
CA LEU A 180 1.52 7.45 -5.12
C LEU A 180 1.81 6.26 -6.04
N VAL A 181 3.03 6.16 -6.58
CA VAL A 181 3.42 5.04 -7.45
C VAL A 181 3.25 3.72 -6.72
N ARG A 182 3.79 3.60 -5.50
CA ARG A 182 3.62 2.39 -4.68
C ARG A 182 2.16 2.03 -4.43
N ARG A 183 1.30 3.04 -4.23
CA ARG A 183 -0.14 2.82 -4.06
C ARG A 183 -0.78 2.24 -5.32
N LEU A 184 -0.45 2.82 -6.47
CA LEU A 184 -0.98 2.42 -7.76
C LEU A 184 -0.53 1.01 -8.11
N GLU A 185 0.76 0.71 -7.97
CA GLU A 185 1.34 -0.63 -8.16
C GLU A 185 0.65 -1.65 -7.24
N ARG A 186 0.56 -1.36 -5.93
CA ARG A 186 -0.08 -2.26 -4.96
C ARG A 186 -1.54 -2.55 -5.30
N LYS A 187 -2.30 -1.55 -5.73
CA LYS A 187 -3.68 -1.77 -6.20
C LYS A 187 -3.73 -2.48 -7.55
N GLY A 188 -2.78 -2.20 -8.45
CA GLY A 188 -2.60 -2.88 -9.72
C GLY A 188 -2.33 -4.37 -9.53
N LEU A 189 -1.53 -4.76 -8.52
CA LEU A 189 -1.33 -6.17 -8.14
C LEU A 189 -2.64 -6.89 -7.82
N ILE A 190 -3.57 -6.22 -7.15
CA ILE A 190 -4.88 -6.79 -6.84
C ILE A 190 -5.68 -7.00 -8.13
N PHE A 191 -5.65 -6.05 -9.07
CA PHE A 191 -6.27 -6.25 -10.37
C PHE A 191 -5.62 -7.40 -11.14
N ARG A 192 -4.28 -7.50 -11.15
CA ARG A 192 -3.54 -8.58 -11.81
C ARG A 192 -3.88 -9.96 -11.24
N SER A 193 -4.17 -10.08 -9.95
CA SER A 193 -4.59 -11.35 -9.36
C SER A 193 -5.98 -11.77 -9.85
N ILE A 194 -6.91 -10.82 -10.02
CA ILE A 194 -8.22 -11.04 -10.65
C ILE A 194 -8.03 -11.43 -12.12
N LEU A 195 -7.18 -10.71 -12.85
CA LEU A 195 -6.87 -10.99 -14.25
C LEU A 195 -6.34 -12.42 -14.45
N LYS A 196 -5.41 -12.84 -13.58
CA LYS A 196 -4.87 -14.21 -13.59
C LYS A 196 -5.96 -15.25 -13.27
N ALA A 197 -6.82 -14.99 -12.28
CA ALA A 197 -7.93 -15.88 -11.95
C ALA A 197 -8.93 -16.04 -13.10
N ASN A 198 -9.09 -14.99 -13.92
CA ASN A 198 -9.93 -14.97 -15.12
C ASN A 198 -9.18 -15.38 -16.41
N ASN A 199 -8.04 -16.06 -16.31
CA ASN A 199 -7.24 -16.53 -17.47
C ASN A 199 -6.89 -15.40 -18.46
N ASN A 200 -6.54 -14.22 -17.95
CA ASN A 200 -6.24 -13.02 -18.72
C ASN A 200 -7.42 -12.45 -19.55
N ASP A 201 -8.66 -12.77 -19.18
CA ASP A 201 -9.85 -12.10 -19.72
C ASP A 201 -9.97 -10.69 -19.12
N TRP A 202 -9.51 -9.69 -19.88
CA TRP A 202 -9.52 -8.27 -19.48
C TRP A 202 -10.93 -7.71 -19.30
N GLU A 203 -11.90 -8.18 -20.07
CA GLU A 203 -13.26 -7.66 -20.05
C GLU A 203 -14.00 -8.16 -18.80
N GLN A 204 -13.91 -9.47 -18.52
CA GLN A 204 -14.45 -10.05 -17.28
C GLN A 204 -13.76 -9.48 -16.02
N SER A 205 -12.43 -9.30 -16.07
CA SER A 205 -11.67 -8.73 -14.95
C SER A 205 -12.01 -7.27 -14.70
N THR A 206 -12.25 -6.49 -15.76
CA THR A 206 -12.71 -5.09 -15.62
C THR A 206 -14.10 -5.04 -15.02
N TYR A 207 -15.01 -5.92 -15.43
CA TYR A 207 -16.35 -6.06 -14.86
C TYR A 207 -16.31 -6.36 -13.34
N GLU A 208 -15.53 -7.35 -12.92
CA GLU A 208 -15.33 -7.69 -11.50
C GLU A 208 -14.71 -6.55 -10.70
N TRP A 209 -13.67 -5.91 -11.25
CA TRP A 209 -12.99 -4.80 -10.59
C TRP A 209 -13.87 -3.55 -10.48
N LEU A 210 -14.70 -3.30 -11.48
CA LEU A 210 -15.71 -2.24 -11.47
C LEU A 210 -16.78 -2.52 -10.43
N ALA A 211 -17.29 -3.76 -10.35
CA ALA A 211 -18.25 -4.16 -9.31
C ALA A 211 -17.69 -3.87 -7.92
N ARG A 212 -16.44 -4.31 -7.66
CA ARG A 212 -15.73 -4.01 -6.42
C ARG A 212 -15.68 -2.51 -6.13
N GLY A 213 -15.38 -1.69 -7.14
CA GLY A 213 -15.39 -0.23 -7.04
C GLY A 213 -16.75 0.36 -6.64
N PHE A 214 -17.86 -0.19 -7.16
CA PHE A 214 -19.22 0.19 -6.78
C PHE A 214 -19.57 -0.15 -5.32
N GLY A 215 -18.91 -1.15 -4.74
CA GLY A 215 -19.01 -1.47 -3.32
C GLY A 215 -18.26 -0.51 -2.39
N PHE A 216 -17.49 0.42 -2.95
CA PHE A 216 -16.59 1.33 -2.24
C PHE A 216 -15.70 0.57 -1.24
N LYS A 217 -15.60 1.03 0.01
CA LYS A 217 -14.84 0.32 1.05
C LYS A 217 -15.67 -0.78 1.71
N THR A 218 -16.93 -0.49 2.06
CA THR A 218 -17.71 -1.33 2.96
C THR A 218 -18.27 -2.59 2.30
N ASN A 219 -18.72 -2.50 1.04
CA ASN A 219 -19.35 -3.61 0.31
C ASN A 219 -18.51 -4.05 -0.90
N ALA A 220 -17.22 -3.69 -0.95
CA ALA A 220 -16.34 -3.96 -2.08
C ALA A 220 -16.27 -5.45 -2.41
N GLU A 221 -15.96 -6.28 -1.40
CA GLU A 221 -15.78 -7.72 -1.58
C GLU A 221 -17.10 -8.42 -1.89
N ASN A 222 -18.22 -7.97 -1.32
CA ASN A 222 -19.55 -8.50 -1.65
C ASN A 222 -19.93 -8.21 -3.10
N MET A 223 -19.63 -7.01 -3.61
CA MET A 223 -19.86 -6.68 -5.02
C MET A 223 -18.94 -7.46 -5.96
N LEU A 224 -17.69 -7.69 -5.57
CA LEU A 224 -16.77 -8.55 -6.32
C LEU A 224 -17.29 -9.98 -6.41
N GLU A 225 -17.71 -10.54 -5.27
CA GLU A 225 -18.28 -11.89 -5.21
C GLU A 225 -19.57 -11.99 -6.04
N LEU A 226 -20.41 -10.95 -6.01
CA LEU A 226 -21.60 -10.89 -6.84
C LEU A 226 -21.27 -10.94 -8.33
N ALA A 227 -20.28 -10.17 -8.78
CA ALA A 227 -19.82 -10.17 -10.17
C ALA A 227 -19.19 -11.50 -10.59
N ARG A 228 -18.52 -12.21 -9.68
CA ARG A 228 -18.04 -13.59 -9.94
C ARG A 228 -19.17 -14.60 -10.04
N THR A 229 -20.18 -14.45 -9.19
CA THR A 229 -21.37 -15.30 -9.17
C THR A 229 -22.18 -15.14 -10.46
N VAL A 230 -22.23 -13.92 -11.00
CA VAL A 230 -22.92 -13.60 -12.27
C VAL A 230 -21.90 -13.05 -13.28
N PRO A 231 -21.17 -13.93 -14.01
CA PRO A 231 -20.20 -13.52 -15.02
C PRO A 231 -20.80 -12.61 -16.10
N LEU A 232 -20.00 -11.68 -16.63
CA LEU A 232 -20.41 -10.69 -17.63
C LEU A 232 -21.03 -11.36 -18.87
N LYS A 233 -20.44 -12.47 -19.32
CA LYS A 233 -20.92 -13.23 -20.50
C LYS A 233 -22.33 -13.80 -20.31
N ILE A 234 -22.81 -13.98 -19.07
CA ILE A 234 -24.19 -14.38 -18.80
C ILE A 234 -25.11 -13.18 -18.96
N LEU A 235 -24.75 -12.04 -18.39
CA LEU A 235 -25.51 -10.79 -18.51
C LEU A 235 -25.65 -10.36 -19.97
N GLN A 236 -24.56 -10.41 -20.75
CA GLN A 236 -24.53 -10.02 -22.16
C GLN A 236 -25.43 -10.89 -23.08
N LYS A 237 -25.98 -12.00 -22.61
CA LYS A 237 -26.99 -12.78 -23.33
C LYS A 237 -28.39 -12.14 -23.31
N HIS A 238 -28.55 -11.02 -22.61
CA HIS A 238 -29.83 -10.37 -22.37
C HIS A 238 -29.81 -8.91 -22.84
N SER A 239 -30.79 -8.53 -23.64
CA SER A 239 -30.97 -7.15 -24.11
C SER A 239 -31.69 -6.26 -23.09
N GLU A 240 -32.54 -6.84 -22.26
CA GLU A 240 -33.38 -6.11 -21.30
C GLU A 240 -32.67 -5.90 -19.96
N ILE A 241 -32.56 -4.65 -19.50
CA ILE A 241 -31.95 -4.31 -18.20
C ILE A 241 -32.62 -5.02 -17.02
N ARG A 242 -33.93 -5.28 -17.11
CA ARG A 242 -34.68 -6.01 -16.07
C ARG A 242 -34.11 -7.42 -15.83
N GLN A 243 -33.62 -8.09 -16.86
CA GLN A 243 -33.02 -9.42 -16.71
C GLN A 243 -31.64 -9.34 -16.03
N TRP A 244 -30.90 -8.26 -16.27
CA TRP A 244 -29.64 -7.99 -15.58
C TRP A 244 -29.89 -7.72 -14.09
N GLU A 245 -30.89 -6.89 -13.78
CA GLU A 245 -31.30 -6.61 -12.41
C GLU A 245 -31.82 -7.88 -11.72
N ALA A 246 -32.60 -8.72 -12.40
CA ALA A 246 -33.06 -9.99 -11.86
C ALA A 246 -31.89 -10.91 -11.50
N LEU A 247 -30.93 -11.08 -12.40
CA LEU A 247 -29.71 -11.87 -12.18
C LEU A 247 -28.90 -11.34 -10.99
N LEU A 248 -28.60 -10.05 -10.96
CA LEU A 248 -27.75 -9.46 -9.94
C LEU A 248 -28.45 -9.36 -8.57
N PHE A 249 -29.70 -8.93 -8.51
CA PHE A 249 -30.42 -8.86 -7.24
C PHE A 249 -30.75 -10.24 -6.69
N GLY A 250 -31.14 -11.18 -7.55
CA GLY A 250 -31.38 -12.56 -7.14
C GLY A 250 -30.13 -13.20 -6.57
N ALA A 251 -29.01 -13.13 -7.30
CA ALA A 251 -27.73 -13.64 -6.83
C ALA A 251 -27.23 -12.89 -5.58
N SER A 252 -27.56 -11.62 -5.37
CA SER A 252 -27.14 -10.90 -4.16
C SER A 252 -27.85 -11.36 -2.88
N GLY A 253 -28.98 -12.06 -2.99
CA GLY A 253 -29.84 -12.38 -1.84
C GLY A 253 -30.63 -11.18 -1.29
N LEU A 254 -30.65 -10.04 -1.99
CA LEU A 254 -31.36 -8.82 -1.57
C LEU A 254 -32.82 -8.75 -2.02
N LEU A 255 -33.29 -9.70 -2.85
CA LEU A 255 -34.71 -9.82 -3.22
C LEU A 255 -35.58 -10.33 -2.06
N ASN A 256 -35.57 -9.62 -0.93
CA ASN A 256 -36.42 -9.93 0.20
C ASN A 256 -37.87 -9.53 -0.13
N THR A 257 -38.77 -10.51 -0.11
CA THR A 257 -40.17 -10.38 -0.48
C THR A 257 -40.97 -9.68 0.60
N SER A 258 -41.71 -8.65 0.21
CA SER A 258 -43.03 -8.40 0.78
C SER A 258 -44.04 -8.47 -0.36
N ASP A 259 -45.23 -9.01 -0.10
CA ASP A 259 -46.24 -9.26 -1.14
C ASP A 259 -46.68 -8.00 -1.91
N ASN A 260 -46.39 -6.80 -1.40
CA ASN A 260 -46.84 -5.52 -1.94
C ASN A 260 -45.87 -4.80 -2.89
N ASP A 261 -44.71 -5.36 -3.23
CA ASP A 261 -43.75 -4.74 -4.17
C ASP A 261 -43.72 -5.48 -5.52
N GLU A 262 -44.47 -4.95 -6.50
CA GLU A 262 -44.60 -5.51 -7.83
C GLU A 262 -43.24 -5.66 -8.54
N TYR A 263 -42.38 -4.64 -8.44
CA TYR A 263 -41.07 -4.64 -9.07
C TYR A 263 -40.17 -5.74 -8.52
N ALA A 264 -40.07 -5.85 -7.20
CA ALA A 264 -39.27 -6.91 -6.56
C ALA A 264 -39.82 -8.32 -6.91
N ASN A 265 -41.14 -8.46 -7.00
CA ASN A 265 -41.79 -9.72 -7.36
C ASN A 265 -41.55 -10.14 -8.81
N GLU A 266 -41.55 -9.18 -9.74
CA GLU A 266 -41.15 -9.42 -11.13
C GLU A 266 -39.71 -9.91 -11.24
N LEU A 267 -38.76 -9.19 -10.64
CA LEU A 267 -37.34 -9.57 -10.66
C LEU A 267 -37.12 -10.97 -10.09
N ARG A 268 -37.84 -11.34 -9.02
CA ARG A 268 -37.74 -12.69 -8.44
C ARG A 268 -38.24 -13.77 -9.39
N ARG A 269 -39.41 -13.56 -10.01
CA ARG A 269 -39.97 -14.54 -10.96
C ARG A 269 -39.00 -14.78 -12.12
N GLU A 270 -38.44 -13.71 -12.66
CA GLU A 270 -37.43 -13.78 -13.72
C GLU A 270 -36.16 -14.49 -13.24
N TYR A 271 -35.66 -14.15 -12.05
CA TYR A 271 -34.46 -14.76 -11.49
C TYR A 271 -34.59 -16.27 -11.29
N VAL A 272 -35.72 -16.77 -10.78
CA VAL A 272 -35.93 -18.22 -10.59
C VAL A 272 -35.76 -19.01 -11.88
N PHE A 273 -36.18 -18.44 -13.01
CA PHE A 273 -35.96 -19.05 -14.32
C PHE A 273 -34.49 -18.96 -14.74
N LEU A 274 -33.87 -17.78 -14.63
CA LEU A 274 -32.50 -17.53 -15.07
C LEU A 274 -31.45 -18.26 -14.24
N GLU A 275 -31.66 -18.37 -12.92
CA GLU A 275 -30.83 -19.14 -11.99
C GLU A 275 -30.72 -20.60 -12.43
N ARG A 276 -31.85 -21.23 -12.77
CA ARG A 276 -31.89 -22.62 -13.26
C ARG A 276 -31.24 -22.73 -14.65
N LYS A 277 -31.51 -21.78 -15.54
CA LYS A 277 -30.99 -21.77 -16.91
C LYS A 277 -29.46 -21.69 -16.96
N TYR A 278 -28.86 -20.95 -16.04
CA TYR A 278 -27.42 -20.69 -16.00
C TYR A 278 -26.69 -21.37 -14.83
N GLU A 279 -27.40 -22.17 -14.05
CA GLU A 279 -26.86 -22.89 -12.88
C GLU A 279 -26.16 -21.97 -11.88
N ILE A 280 -26.75 -20.80 -11.63
CA ILE A 280 -26.17 -19.78 -10.74
C ILE A 280 -26.20 -20.32 -9.31
N LYS A 281 -25.02 -20.39 -8.70
CA LYS A 281 -24.83 -20.81 -7.30
C LYS A 281 -24.34 -19.63 -6.50
N SER A 282 -25.26 -18.91 -5.85
CA SER A 282 -24.88 -17.80 -4.98
C SER A 282 -24.70 -18.25 -3.54
N ASN A 283 -23.62 -17.77 -2.92
CA ASN A 283 -23.37 -17.85 -1.47
C ASN A 283 -23.67 -16.52 -0.76
N LEU A 284 -24.16 -15.51 -1.48
CA LEU A 284 -24.51 -14.22 -0.92
C LEU A 284 -25.93 -14.23 -0.34
N SER A 285 -26.05 -13.65 0.84
CA SER A 285 -27.27 -13.51 1.61
C SER A 285 -27.44 -12.07 2.06
N TYR A 286 -28.67 -11.69 2.39
CA TYR A 286 -29.00 -10.34 2.85
C TYR A 286 -28.08 -9.83 3.96
N ASN A 287 -27.72 -10.69 4.92
CA ASN A 287 -26.96 -10.31 6.12
C ASN A 287 -25.48 -10.01 5.86
N GLN A 288 -24.94 -10.41 4.71
CA GLN A 288 -23.57 -10.05 4.33
C GLN A 288 -23.48 -8.59 3.85
N TRP A 289 -24.59 -8.00 3.42
CA TRP A 289 -24.62 -6.63 2.92
C TRP A 289 -24.71 -5.61 4.05
N HIS A 290 -23.79 -4.64 4.02
CA HIS A 290 -23.73 -3.58 5.01
C HIS A 290 -24.53 -2.35 4.55
N PHE A 291 -25.70 -2.15 5.17
CA PHE A 291 -26.52 -0.94 5.04
C PHE A 291 -26.20 0.09 6.14
N SER A 292 -25.74 -0.35 7.31
CA SER A 292 -25.32 0.54 8.39
C SER A 292 -23.92 1.10 8.14
N GLY A 293 -23.67 2.34 8.60
CA GLY A 293 -22.38 3.00 8.42
C GLY A 293 -22.10 3.53 7.00
N VAL A 294 -23.04 3.35 6.06
CA VAL A 294 -22.99 3.94 4.72
C VAL A 294 -24.11 4.97 4.55
N ARG A 295 -23.86 6.00 3.72
CA ARG A 295 -24.91 6.97 3.38
C ARG A 295 -26.02 6.25 2.60
N PRO A 296 -27.30 6.64 2.73
CA PRO A 296 -28.40 5.99 2.00
C PRO A 296 -28.19 5.89 0.49
N THR A 297 -27.56 6.89 -0.12
CA THR A 297 -27.20 6.92 -1.55
C THR A 297 -26.12 5.90 -1.95
N ASN A 298 -25.53 5.20 -0.98
CA ASN A 298 -24.51 4.17 -1.13
C ASN A 298 -25.01 2.79 -0.69
N PHE A 299 -26.32 2.64 -0.46
CA PHE A 299 -26.87 1.33 -0.14
C PHE A 299 -26.60 0.32 -1.26
N PRO A 300 -26.31 -0.95 -0.91
CA PRO A 300 -26.09 -2.03 -1.85
C PRO A 300 -27.14 -2.12 -2.96
N THR A 301 -28.41 -1.94 -2.61
CA THR A 301 -29.53 -1.95 -3.56
C THR A 301 -29.36 -0.93 -4.68
N LEU A 302 -29.11 0.33 -4.32
CA LEU A 302 -28.86 1.38 -5.30
C LEU A 302 -27.58 1.13 -6.09
N ARG A 303 -26.53 0.62 -5.44
CA ARG A 303 -25.23 0.38 -6.09
C ARG A 303 -25.30 -0.74 -7.11
N ILE A 304 -26.03 -1.82 -6.83
CA ILE A 304 -26.27 -2.92 -7.78
C ILE A 304 -27.09 -2.42 -8.97
N ALA A 305 -28.16 -1.64 -8.74
CA ALA A 305 -28.96 -1.09 -9.84
C ALA A 305 -28.14 -0.14 -10.74
N GLN A 306 -27.35 0.74 -10.13
CA GLN A 306 -26.45 1.65 -10.84
C GLN A 306 -25.36 0.88 -11.59
N PHE A 307 -24.79 -0.15 -10.97
CA PHE A 307 -23.79 -1.01 -11.62
C PHE A 307 -24.39 -1.72 -12.84
N ALA A 308 -25.56 -2.35 -12.70
CA ALA A 308 -26.27 -3.02 -13.79
C ALA A 308 -26.50 -2.05 -14.96
N THR A 309 -26.99 -0.84 -14.66
CA THR A 309 -27.27 0.20 -15.67
C THR A 309 -26.00 0.64 -16.40
N LEU A 310 -24.91 0.86 -15.67
CA LEU A 310 -23.66 1.31 -16.26
C LEU A 310 -23.04 0.23 -17.14
N VAL A 311 -23.02 -1.02 -16.69
CA VAL A 311 -22.44 -2.11 -17.49
C VAL A 311 -23.32 -2.42 -18.70
N HIS A 312 -24.64 -2.42 -18.55
CA HIS A 312 -25.57 -2.64 -19.66
C HIS A 312 -25.44 -1.57 -20.76
N ALA A 313 -25.19 -0.31 -20.37
CA ALA A 313 -24.98 0.79 -21.32
C ALA A 313 -23.61 0.75 -22.04
N ASN A 314 -22.66 -0.07 -21.60
CA ASN A 314 -21.29 -0.08 -22.10
C ASN A 314 -20.84 -1.50 -22.45
N SER A 315 -20.87 -1.84 -23.74
CA SER A 315 -20.56 -3.20 -24.22
C SER A 315 -19.09 -3.63 -24.04
N ASN A 316 -18.17 -2.66 -23.93
CA ASN A 316 -16.72 -2.90 -23.75
C ASN A 316 -16.19 -2.04 -22.59
N LEU A 317 -16.24 -2.58 -21.37
CA LEU A 317 -15.78 -1.93 -20.15
C LEU A 317 -14.27 -1.69 -20.14
N PHE A 318 -13.48 -2.62 -20.68
CA PHE A 318 -12.03 -2.41 -20.73
C PHE A 318 -11.67 -1.23 -21.62
N SER A 319 -12.32 -1.12 -22.79
CA SER A 319 -12.16 0.02 -23.70
C SER A 319 -12.65 1.33 -23.09
N LEU A 320 -13.74 1.30 -22.30
CA LEU A 320 -14.27 2.48 -21.62
C LEU A 320 -13.19 3.19 -20.76
N PHE A 321 -12.32 2.42 -20.12
CA PHE A 321 -11.28 2.97 -19.24
C PHE A 321 -9.93 3.20 -19.93
N THR A 322 -9.68 2.61 -21.10
CA THR A 322 -8.39 2.70 -21.81
C THR A 322 -8.44 3.58 -23.05
N HIS A 323 -9.62 3.79 -23.64
CA HIS A 323 -9.81 4.52 -24.88
C HIS A 323 -10.98 5.50 -24.76
N PHE A 324 -10.68 6.76 -24.44
CA PHE A 324 -11.64 7.86 -24.34
C PHE A 324 -11.01 9.15 -24.88
N SER A 325 -11.81 10.06 -25.46
CA SER A 325 -11.25 11.27 -26.09
C SER A 325 -10.87 12.35 -25.07
N SER A 326 -11.54 12.37 -23.92
CA SER A 326 -11.26 13.31 -22.84
C SER A 326 -11.82 12.83 -21.50
N ILE A 327 -11.24 13.32 -20.40
CA ILE A 327 -11.70 13.04 -19.03
C ILE A 327 -13.16 13.48 -18.83
N LYS A 328 -13.56 14.60 -19.44
CA LYS A 328 -14.93 15.12 -19.38
C LYS A 328 -15.92 14.19 -20.07
N GLU A 329 -15.54 13.61 -21.20
CA GLU A 329 -16.35 12.61 -21.88
C GLU A 329 -16.49 11.34 -21.03
N LEU A 330 -15.39 10.82 -20.50
CA LEU A 330 -15.43 9.64 -19.61
C LEU A 330 -16.32 9.89 -18.39
N GLN A 331 -16.21 11.05 -17.74
CA GLN A 331 -17.09 11.42 -16.64
C GLN A 331 -18.56 11.40 -17.05
N LYS A 332 -18.90 11.89 -18.26
CA LYS A 332 -20.26 11.86 -18.79
C LYS A 332 -20.74 10.44 -19.04
N LEU A 333 -19.89 9.55 -19.56
CA LEU A 333 -20.23 8.13 -19.78
C LEU A 333 -20.47 7.38 -18.47
N LEU A 334 -19.70 7.69 -17.42
CA LEU A 334 -19.88 7.12 -16.09
C LEU A 334 -21.09 7.73 -15.34
N GLN A 335 -21.55 8.92 -15.75
CA GLN A 335 -22.66 9.64 -15.13
C GLN A 335 -24.00 9.09 -15.64
N ILE A 336 -24.40 7.91 -15.15
CA ILE A 336 -25.67 7.27 -15.51
C ILE A 336 -26.88 7.89 -14.79
N ASN A 337 -28.04 7.79 -15.43
CA ASN A 337 -29.33 8.11 -14.81
C ASN A 337 -29.80 6.96 -13.92
N GLN A 338 -30.52 7.29 -12.84
CA GLN A 338 -31.14 6.27 -11.99
C GLN A 338 -32.29 5.57 -12.74
N PRO A 339 -32.40 4.24 -12.68
CA PRO A 339 -33.60 3.54 -13.19
C PRO A 339 -34.86 4.00 -12.46
N GLU A 340 -36.01 3.95 -13.15
CA GLU A 340 -37.24 4.62 -12.71
C GLU A 340 -37.68 4.21 -11.30
N TYR A 341 -37.72 2.90 -11.00
CA TYR A 341 -38.04 2.39 -9.67
C TYR A 341 -37.13 2.99 -8.59
N TRP A 342 -35.82 3.00 -8.85
CA TRP A 342 -34.81 3.44 -7.90
C TRP A 342 -34.71 4.97 -7.75
N LYS A 343 -35.38 5.76 -8.59
CA LYS A 343 -35.51 7.22 -8.37
C LYS A 343 -36.25 7.51 -7.07
N GLY A 344 -37.22 6.66 -6.71
CA GLY A 344 -38.08 6.83 -5.55
C GLY A 344 -37.81 5.86 -4.40
N HIS A 345 -36.81 4.98 -4.46
CA HIS A 345 -36.59 3.91 -3.48
C HIS A 345 -35.12 3.83 -3.05
N LEU A 346 -34.89 3.63 -1.75
CA LEU A 346 -33.54 3.38 -1.20
C LEU A 346 -33.27 1.87 -1.03
N ASN A 347 -34.33 1.11 -0.81
CA ASN A 347 -34.34 -0.35 -0.71
C ASN A 347 -35.67 -0.82 -1.31
N PHE A 348 -35.80 -2.12 -1.58
CA PHE A 348 -37.07 -2.70 -1.98
C PHE A 348 -38.16 -2.34 -0.96
N ASN A 349 -39.34 -1.97 -1.45
CA ASN A 349 -40.49 -1.52 -0.69
C ASN A 349 -40.25 -0.31 0.26
N THR A 350 -39.10 0.37 0.14
CA THR A 350 -38.74 1.51 1.01
C THR A 350 -38.61 2.79 0.20
N LYS A 351 -39.68 3.60 0.21
CA LYS A 351 -39.70 4.89 -0.49
C LYS A 351 -38.68 5.87 0.10
N SER A 352 -38.00 6.56 -0.78
CA SER A 352 -37.14 7.70 -0.47
C SER A 352 -37.97 8.97 -0.32
N LYS A 353 -37.56 9.87 0.59
CA LYS A 353 -38.13 11.23 0.67
C LYS A 353 -37.63 12.13 -0.46
N ASN A 354 -36.49 11.79 -1.06
CA ASN A 354 -35.83 12.58 -2.10
C ASN A 354 -35.67 11.76 -3.38
N THR A 355 -35.76 12.42 -4.53
CA THR A 355 -35.48 11.80 -5.82
C THR A 355 -33.99 11.50 -5.97
N MET A 356 -33.69 10.28 -6.40
CA MET A 356 -32.33 9.82 -6.68
C MET A 356 -31.97 10.01 -8.16
N ASN A 357 -30.89 10.73 -8.43
CA ASN A 357 -30.50 11.16 -9.79
C ASN A 357 -29.31 10.37 -10.38
N GLY A 358 -29.03 9.17 -9.87
CA GLY A 358 -27.96 8.30 -10.38
C GLY A 358 -26.67 8.41 -9.59
N LEU A 359 -25.52 8.20 -10.26
CA LEU A 359 -24.21 8.36 -9.64
C LEU A 359 -23.92 9.83 -9.37
N SER A 360 -23.44 10.19 -8.19
CA SER A 360 -22.96 11.56 -7.97
C SER A 360 -21.62 11.80 -8.66
N LYS A 361 -21.27 13.06 -8.90
CA LYS A 361 -19.92 13.43 -9.37
C LYS A 361 -18.81 12.82 -8.51
N SER A 362 -18.99 12.81 -7.19
CA SER A 362 -18.04 12.21 -6.26
C SER A 362 -17.94 10.68 -6.39
N ALA A 363 -19.03 10.00 -6.74
CA ALA A 363 -19.01 8.55 -6.99
C ALA A 363 -18.29 8.22 -8.30
N VAL A 364 -18.52 9.00 -9.37
CA VAL A 364 -17.79 8.89 -10.63
C VAL A 364 -16.29 9.10 -10.41
N GLN A 365 -15.91 10.16 -9.68
CA GLN A 365 -14.51 10.41 -9.31
C GLN A 365 -13.91 9.25 -8.52
N ASN A 366 -14.67 8.67 -7.59
CA ASN A 366 -14.20 7.51 -6.82
C ASN A 366 -13.94 6.28 -7.70
N ILE A 367 -14.80 6.02 -8.70
CA ILE A 367 -14.59 4.95 -9.69
C ILE A 367 -13.32 5.23 -10.51
N MET A 368 -13.12 6.47 -10.97
CA MET A 368 -11.90 6.83 -11.69
C MET A 368 -10.63 6.61 -10.84
N ILE A 369 -10.67 6.98 -9.56
CA ILE A 369 -9.54 6.84 -8.64
C ILE A 369 -9.26 5.38 -8.26
N ASN A 370 -10.31 4.62 -7.91
CA ASN A 370 -10.15 3.30 -7.29
C ASN A 370 -10.33 2.12 -8.26
N THR A 371 -10.94 2.34 -9.42
CA THR A 371 -11.14 1.32 -10.44
C THR A 371 -10.24 1.58 -11.65
N MET A 372 -10.38 2.74 -12.29
CA MET A 372 -9.66 3.04 -13.53
C MET A 372 -8.16 3.16 -13.33
N ALA A 373 -7.68 4.00 -12.39
CA ALA A 373 -6.24 4.21 -12.22
C ALA A 373 -5.45 2.92 -11.92
N PRO A 374 -5.88 2.03 -11.00
CA PRO A 374 -5.21 0.74 -10.80
C PRO A 374 -5.27 -0.21 -12.00
N LEU A 375 -6.37 -0.20 -12.77
CA LEU A 375 -6.49 -0.99 -13.98
C LEU A 375 -5.47 -0.53 -15.03
N LEU A 376 -5.34 0.78 -15.22
CA LEU A 376 -4.38 1.36 -16.15
C LEU A 376 -2.94 1.00 -15.78
N VAL A 377 -2.59 1.05 -14.49
CA VAL A 377 -1.25 0.63 -14.03
C VAL A 377 -1.00 -0.85 -14.29
N ALA A 378 -1.98 -1.71 -13.99
CA ALA A 378 -1.86 -3.13 -14.31
C ALA A 378 -1.71 -3.40 -15.81
N TYR A 379 -2.33 -2.58 -16.66
CA TYR A 379 -2.21 -2.67 -18.12
C TYR A 379 -0.84 -2.17 -18.62
N SER A 380 -0.33 -1.08 -18.06
CA SER A 380 1.03 -0.55 -18.31
C SER A 380 2.09 -1.64 -18.02
N GLU A 381 2.01 -2.27 -16.84
CA GLU A 381 2.91 -3.35 -16.44
C GLU A 381 2.82 -4.56 -17.36
N PHE A 382 1.62 -4.91 -17.84
CA PHE A 382 1.42 -6.01 -18.78
C PHE A 382 1.99 -5.72 -20.17
N LYS A 383 1.97 -4.46 -20.59
CA LYS A 383 2.52 -4.01 -21.88
C LYS A 383 4.01 -3.71 -21.85
N GLU A 384 4.59 -3.61 -20.66
CA GLU A 384 5.97 -3.18 -20.45
C GLU A 384 6.23 -1.75 -21.00
N ASP A 385 5.21 -0.88 -20.92
CA ASP A 385 5.27 0.54 -21.27
C ASP A 385 4.77 1.44 -20.14
N ASN A 386 4.96 2.76 -20.27
CA ASN A 386 4.56 3.75 -19.26
C ASN A 386 3.34 4.59 -19.67
N ASP A 387 2.79 4.41 -20.87
CA ASP A 387 1.74 5.31 -21.41
C ASP A 387 0.48 5.28 -20.54
N MET A 388 0.13 4.10 -20.04
CA MET A 388 -1.06 3.89 -19.21
C MET A 388 -0.83 4.32 -17.76
N LEU A 389 0.38 4.18 -17.24
CA LEU A 389 0.78 4.75 -15.96
C LEU A 389 0.70 6.28 -15.99
N ASP A 390 1.23 6.91 -17.03
CA ASP A 390 1.16 8.35 -17.23
C ASP A 390 -0.29 8.82 -17.36
N LEU A 391 -1.13 8.09 -18.11
CA LEU A 391 -2.57 8.36 -18.18
C LEU A 391 -3.24 8.29 -16.81
N ALA A 392 -2.91 7.27 -16.00
CA ALA A 392 -3.46 7.13 -14.64
C ALA A 392 -3.08 8.33 -13.76
N MET A 393 -1.81 8.76 -13.80
CA MET A 393 -1.34 9.94 -13.05
C MET A 393 -2.02 11.22 -13.54
N ASN A 394 -2.11 11.44 -14.84
CA ASN A 394 -2.77 12.60 -15.46
C ASN A 394 -4.24 12.69 -15.07
N VAL A 395 -4.94 11.55 -15.05
CA VAL A 395 -6.32 11.49 -14.58
C VAL A 395 -6.40 11.92 -13.12
N LEU A 396 -5.56 11.38 -12.23
CA LEU A 396 -5.58 11.77 -10.82
C LEU A 396 -5.25 13.25 -10.61
N MET A 397 -4.34 13.84 -11.39
CA MET A 397 -4.02 15.27 -11.34
C MET A 397 -5.21 16.15 -11.76
N SER A 398 -6.06 15.67 -12.67
CA SER A 398 -7.24 16.42 -13.13
C SER A 398 -8.43 16.40 -12.17
N LEU A 399 -8.44 15.47 -11.21
CA LEU A 399 -9.54 15.28 -10.28
C LEU A 399 -9.36 16.15 -9.03
N PRO A 400 -10.47 16.65 -8.44
CA PRO A 400 -10.38 17.55 -7.29
C PRO A 400 -9.83 16.82 -6.05
N VAL A 401 -9.41 17.63 -5.08
CA VAL A 401 -8.98 17.14 -3.76
C VAL A 401 -10.09 16.34 -3.08
N GLU A 402 -9.76 15.14 -2.64
CA GLU A 402 -10.63 14.35 -1.76
C GLU A 402 -10.64 14.89 -0.34
N ASN A 403 -11.82 14.93 0.28
CA ASN A 403 -11.97 15.39 1.66
C ASN A 403 -12.09 14.21 2.63
N ASN A 404 -11.02 13.92 3.36
CA ASN A 404 -11.01 12.95 4.44
C ASN A 404 -10.09 13.41 5.59
N HIS A 405 -10.15 12.70 6.73
CA HIS A 405 -9.43 13.11 7.93
C HIS A 405 -7.90 13.07 7.79
N ILE A 406 -7.35 12.18 6.94
CA ILE A 406 -5.91 12.10 6.67
C ILE A 406 -5.47 13.36 5.91
N ILE A 407 -6.23 13.75 4.87
CA ILE A 407 -5.91 14.93 4.07
C ILE A 407 -5.98 16.21 4.91
N ARG A 408 -6.97 16.32 5.80
CA ARG A 408 -7.06 17.47 6.72
C ARG A 408 -5.82 17.57 7.62
N LYS A 409 -5.33 16.47 8.18
CA LYS A 409 -4.07 16.46 8.96
C LYS A 409 -2.88 17.00 8.17
N TRP A 410 -2.73 16.58 6.91
CA TRP A 410 -1.65 17.07 6.05
C TRP A 410 -1.80 18.57 5.73
N GLN A 411 -3.02 19.04 5.47
CA GLN A 411 -3.30 20.45 5.24
C GLN A 411 -3.03 21.30 6.49
N ASP A 412 -3.41 20.81 7.67
CA ASP A 412 -3.16 21.47 8.96
C ASP A 412 -1.65 21.59 9.25
N MET A 413 -0.84 20.65 8.77
CA MET A 413 0.62 20.72 8.80
C MET A 413 1.24 21.66 7.75
N GLY A 414 0.42 22.33 6.93
CA GLY A 414 0.88 23.24 5.88
C GLY A 414 1.28 22.54 4.58
N TRP A 415 0.80 21.32 4.31
CA TRP A 415 0.91 20.71 2.98
C TRP A 415 -0.12 21.34 2.04
N ASN A 416 0.32 21.88 0.90
CA ASN A 416 -0.61 22.35 -0.13
C ASN A 416 -1.09 21.18 -1.01
N VAL A 417 -2.36 20.83 -0.91
CA VAL A 417 -2.99 19.69 -1.60
C VAL A 417 -3.90 20.21 -2.71
N ASN A 418 -3.64 19.83 -3.95
CA ASN A 418 -4.24 20.44 -5.15
C ASN A 418 -5.14 19.49 -5.95
N SER A 419 -4.92 18.17 -5.88
CA SER A 419 -5.65 17.19 -6.71
C SER A 419 -5.80 15.82 -6.04
N SER A 420 -6.49 14.90 -6.72
CA SER A 420 -6.55 13.50 -6.28
C SER A 420 -5.20 12.78 -6.36
N PHE A 421 -4.26 13.26 -7.20
CA PHE A 421 -2.88 12.78 -7.21
C PHE A 421 -2.24 12.96 -5.83
N ASP A 422 -2.36 14.17 -5.29
CA ASP A 422 -1.82 14.52 -3.98
C ASP A 422 -2.53 13.72 -2.88
N THR A 423 -3.86 13.64 -2.91
CA THR A 423 -4.58 12.92 -1.86
C THR A 423 -4.27 11.44 -1.85
N GLN A 424 -4.20 10.77 -3.01
CA GLN A 424 -3.88 9.35 -3.07
C GLN A 424 -2.44 9.08 -2.60
N GLY A 425 -1.47 9.91 -2.97
CA GLY A 425 -0.09 9.79 -2.48
C GLY A 425 0.02 10.03 -0.98
N LEU A 426 -0.63 11.06 -0.45
CA LEU A 426 -0.63 11.38 0.99
C LEU A 426 -1.34 10.34 1.85
N ILE A 427 -2.39 9.70 1.32
CA ILE A 427 -3.06 8.58 1.99
C ILE A 427 -2.11 7.38 2.09
N GLU A 428 -1.37 7.07 1.02
CA GLU A 428 -0.39 5.98 1.07
C GLU A 428 0.77 6.31 2.02
N LEU A 429 1.29 7.54 1.94
CA LEU A 429 2.36 8.01 2.82
C LEU A 429 1.96 7.85 4.29
N HIS A 430 0.74 8.27 4.64
CA HIS A 430 0.21 8.11 5.99
C HIS A 430 0.11 6.64 6.39
N ASN A 431 -0.58 5.81 5.60
CA ASN A 431 -0.96 4.46 6.01
C ASN A 431 0.20 3.46 5.92
N GLU A 432 1.04 3.55 4.90
CA GLU A 432 2.07 2.54 4.61
C GLU A 432 3.48 2.96 5.06
N PHE A 433 3.67 4.23 5.46
CA PHE A 433 4.96 4.72 5.98
C PHE A 433 4.83 5.34 7.37
N CYS A 434 3.96 6.32 7.57
CA CYS A 434 3.90 7.06 8.84
C CYS A 434 3.39 6.20 10.01
N LEU A 435 2.24 5.55 9.85
CA LEU A 435 1.67 4.65 10.87
C LEU A 435 2.64 3.51 11.26
N PRO A 436 3.28 2.78 10.31
CA PRO A 436 4.28 1.77 10.65
C PRO A 436 5.67 2.34 10.96
N LYS A 437 5.82 3.68 11.02
CA LYS A 437 7.08 4.39 11.34
C LYS A 437 8.27 4.04 10.43
N LYS A 438 8.03 3.76 9.14
CA LYS A 438 9.08 3.49 8.12
C LYS A 438 9.84 4.76 7.68
N CYS A 439 10.30 5.55 8.64
CA CYS A 439 10.91 6.86 8.39
C CYS A 439 12.21 6.77 7.58
N MET A 440 12.94 5.65 7.69
CA MET A 440 14.18 5.40 6.92
C MET A 440 13.93 4.99 5.47
N GLN A 441 12.69 4.59 5.15
CA GLN A 441 12.23 4.36 3.77
C GLN A 441 11.51 5.57 3.18
N CYS A 442 11.33 6.63 3.97
CA CYS A 442 10.62 7.85 3.61
C CYS A 442 11.63 8.99 3.36
N LYS A 443 11.61 9.60 2.17
CA LYS A 443 12.53 10.70 1.83
C LYS A 443 12.45 11.88 2.81
N ILE A 444 11.27 12.14 3.37
CA ILE A 444 11.06 13.16 4.40
C ILE A 444 11.79 12.79 5.71
N GLY A 445 11.59 11.56 6.20
CA GLY A 445 12.24 11.09 7.42
C GLY A 445 13.76 11.05 7.26
N VAL A 446 14.23 10.57 6.11
CA VAL A 446 15.65 10.57 5.72
C VAL A 446 16.24 11.98 5.74
N GLU A 447 15.58 12.99 5.16
CA GLU A 447 16.07 14.36 5.18
C GLU A 447 16.20 14.91 6.60
N LEU A 448 15.19 14.68 7.46
CA LEU A 448 15.19 15.16 8.84
C LEU A 448 16.25 14.50 9.71
N VAL A 449 16.57 13.22 9.48
CA VAL A 449 17.64 12.54 10.21
C VAL A 449 19.01 13.01 9.74
N LYS A 450 19.17 13.34 8.45
CA LYS A 450 20.42 13.88 7.89
C LYS A 450 20.75 15.31 8.33
N ALA A 451 19.73 16.08 8.73
CA ALA A 451 19.80 17.51 9.00
C ALA A 451 20.80 17.93 10.09
#